data_AF-A0A953JH76-F1
#
_entry.id   AF-A0A953JH76-F1
#
_cell.length_a   1.000
_cell.length_b   1.000
_cell.length_c   1.000
_cell.angle_alpha   90.00
_cell.angle_beta   90.00
_cell.angle_gamma   90.00
#
_symmetry.space_group_name_H-M   'P 1'
#
loop_
_entity.id
_entity.type
_entity.pdbx_description
1 polymer ?
#
loop_
_entity_poly.entity_id
_entity_poly.type
_entity_poly.pdbx_seq_one_letter_code
_entity_poly.pdbx_strand_id
1 'polypeptide(L)'
;MALLPLTAAAADWTEALPALAPALRACLAGDAAAFATGAEPQPGDLVVVRVQRGKTVETCLARTSGEVVRRQARPDLPAAEAMAPAFFLDRRCVDARRVDGPGGRVLGWLAYPGC
;
A
#
# COMPACT_ATOMS: atom_id res chain seq x y z
N MET A 1 -3.11 -35.78 -3.67
CA MET A 1 -2.85 -34.42 -4.20
C MET A 1 -3.72 -33.45 -3.43
N ALA A 2 -3.13 -32.77 -2.44
CA ALA A 2 -3.82 -31.73 -1.68
C ALA A 2 -3.75 -30.43 -2.48
N LEU A 3 -4.91 -29.90 -2.86
CA LEU A 3 -5.06 -28.54 -3.37
C LEU A 3 -4.88 -27.59 -2.18
N LEU A 4 -3.74 -26.90 -2.13
CA LEU A 4 -3.56 -25.78 -1.22
C LEU A 4 -4.53 -24.66 -1.65
N PRO A 5 -5.38 -24.13 -0.76
CA PRO A 5 -6.19 -22.98 -1.08
C PRO A 5 -5.26 -21.78 -1.29
N LEU A 6 -5.27 -21.20 -2.50
CA LEU A 6 -4.73 -19.87 -2.73
C LEU A 6 -5.49 -18.92 -1.81
N THR A 7 -4.81 -18.40 -0.80
CA THR A 7 -5.32 -17.42 0.14
C THR A 7 -5.73 -16.16 -0.64
N ALA A 8 -7.03 -15.88 -0.63
CA ALA A 8 -7.68 -14.69 -1.16
C ALA A 8 -7.33 -13.42 -0.35
N ALA A 9 -6.04 -13.16 -0.10
CA ALA A 9 -5.58 -12.03 0.71
C ALA A 9 -5.35 -10.73 -0.09
N ALA A 10 -5.54 -10.75 -1.41
CA ALA A 10 -5.31 -9.60 -2.27
C ALA A 10 -6.50 -8.61 -2.31
N ALA A 11 -7.68 -8.99 -1.82
CA ALA A 11 -8.92 -8.24 -2.05
C ALA A 11 -9.22 -7.11 -1.02
N ASP A 12 -8.74 -7.16 0.22
CA ASP A 12 -9.36 -6.35 1.29
C ASP A 12 -8.54 -5.16 1.82
N TRP A 13 -7.22 -5.09 1.58
CA TRP A 13 -6.41 -4.03 2.21
C TRP A 13 -6.63 -2.65 1.59
N THR A 14 -6.98 -2.61 0.30
CA THR A 14 -7.26 -1.36 -0.43
C THR A 14 -8.54 -0.69 0.10
N GLU A 15 -9.50 -1.45 0.60
CA GLU A 15 -10.70 -0.92 1.25
C GLU A 15 -10.36 -0.27 2.61
N ALA A 16 -9.38 -0.83 3.33
CA ALA A 16 -8.88 -0.31 4.59
C ALA A 16 -7.86 0.84 4.45
N LEU A 17 -7.58 1.32 3.23
CA LEU A 17 -6.60 2.37 2.97
C LEU A 17 -6.68 3.60 3.90
N PRO A 18 -7.86 4.16 4.25
CA PRO A 18 -7.92 5.30 5.16
C PRO A 18 -7.25 5.02 6.50
N ALA A 19 -7.49 3.85 7.08
CA ALA A 19 -6.94 3.45 8.38
C ALA A 19 -5.45 3.11 8.29
N LEU A 20 -4.99 2.64 7.12
CA LEU A 20 -3.59 2.25 6.90
C LEU A 20 -2.71 3.40 6.38
N ALA A 21 -3.30 4.52 5.95
CA ALA A 21 -2.61 5.61 5.29
C ALA A 21 -1.42 6.18 6.09
N PRO A 22 -1.49 6.37 7.42
CA PRO A 22 -0.33 6.84 8.18
C PRO A 22 0.84 5.85 8.14
N ALA A 23 0.57 4.56 8.33
CA ALA A 23 1.57 3.49 8.23
C ALA A 23 2.20 3.43 6.84
N LEU A 24 1.38 3.50 5.79
CA LEU A 24 1.83 3.50 4.39
C LEU A 24 2.74 4.70 4.08
N ARG A 25 2.33 5.91 4.49
CA ARG A 25 3.13 7.14 4.31
C ARG A 25 4.48 7.03 5.01
N ALA A 26 4.47 6.55 6.25
CA ALA A 26 5.69 6.38 7.02
C ALA A 26 6.62 5.33 6.39
N CYS A 27 6.07 4.21 5.93
CA CYS A 27 6.83 3.16 5.25
C CYS A 27 7.40 3.62 3.91
N LEU A 28 6.70 4.45 3.15
CA LEU A 28 7.22 5.00 1.89
C LEU A 28 8.25 6.12 2.12
N ALA A 29 8.19 6.81 3.27
CA ALA A 29 9.13 7.86 3.68
C ALA A 29 9.28 9.00 2.65
N GLY A 30 8.22 9.29 1.88
CA GLY A 30 8.23 10.34 0.86
C GLY A 30 9.04 10.04 -0.41
N ASP A 31 9.53 8.81 -0.58
CA ASP A 31 10.22 8.39 -1.79
C ASP A 31 9.24 8.22 -2.95
N ALA A 32 9.37 9.08 -3.96
CA ALA A 32 8.51 9.12 -5.13
C ALA A 32 8.69 7.90 -6.07
N ALA A 33 9.79 7.15 -5.93
CA ALA A 33 10.06 5.93 -6.70
C ALA A 33 9.64 4.65 -5.96
N ALA A 34 9.17 4.76 -4.72
CA ALA A 34 8.71 3.64 -3.91
C ALA A 34 7.18 3.48 -3.99
N PHE A 35 6.71 2.24 -3.89
CA PHE A 35 5.29 1.95 -3.83
C PHE A 35 4.98 0.76 -2.93
N ALA A 36 3.82 0.79 -2.27
CA ALA A 36 3.35 -0.30 -1.44
C ALA A 36 2.52 -1.27 -2.27
N THR A 37 2.81 -2.58 -2.15
CA THR A 37 2.18 -3.65 -2.94
C THR A 37 1.30 -4.56 -2.09
N GLY A 38 1.24 -4.29 -0.78
CA GLY A 38 0.37 -4.94 0.18
C GLY A 38 0.52 -4.31 1.55
N ALA A 39 -0.54 -4.38 2.34
CA ALA A 39 -0.53 -4.00 3.74
C ALA A 39 -1.43 -4.93 4.54
N GLU A 40 -0.89 -5.51 5.60
CA GLU A 40 -1.60 -6.48 6.44
C GLU A 40 -1.57 -5.98 7.89
N PRO A 41 -2.73 -5.70 8.50
CA PRO A 41 -2.83 -5.46 9.93
C PRO A 41 -2.30 -6.68 10.72
N GLN A 42 -1.66 -6.39 11.85
CA GLN A 42 -1.16 -7.36 12.81
C GLN A 42 -1.69 -6.99 14.21
N PRO A 43 -1.73 -7.95 15.15
CA PRO A 43 -2.11 -7.65 16.53
C PRO A 43 -1.28 -6.50 17.14
N GLY A 44 -1.91 -5.69 17.99
CA GLY A 44 -1.22 -4.62 18.72
C GLY A 44 -0.98 -3.33 17.93
N ASP A 45 -1.95 -2.92 17.09
CA ASP A 45 -1.91 -1.71 16.25
C ASP A 45 -0.74 -1.68 15.26
N LEU A 46 -0.31 -2.85 14.81
CA LEU A 46 0.78 -2.99 13.85
C LEU A 46 0.25 -3.24 12.44
N VAL A 47 1.02 -2.83 11.44
CA VAL A 47 0.76 -3.04 10.02
C VAL A 47 2.08 -3.46 9.38
N VAL A 48 2.07 -4.60 8.69
CA VAL A 48 3.17 -5.01 7.82
C VAL A 48 2.87 -4.50 6.41
N VAL A 49 3.69 -3.58 5.93
CA VAL A 49 3.63 -3.03 4.58
C VAL A 49 4.71 -3.67 3.73
N ARG A 50 4.34 -4.21 2.58
CA ARG A 50 5.30 -4.62 1.54
C ARG A 50 5.58 -3.44 0.64
N VAL A 51 6.83 -3.01 0.56
CA VAL A 51 7.28 -1.85 -0.22
C VAL A 51 8.22 -2.32 -1.31
N GLN A 52 7.96 -1.92 -2.55
CA GLN A 52 8.92 -2.00 -3.65
C GLN A 52 9.69 -0.68 -3.71
N ARG A 53 11.02 -0.76 -3.73
CA ARG A 53 11.92 0.40 -3.92
C ARG A 53 12.93 0.05 -5.01
N GLY A 54 12.69 0.54 -6.23
CA GLY A 54 13.45 0.12 -7.41
C GLY A 54 13.33 -1.39 -7.64
N LYS A 55 14.45 -2.12 -7.58
CA LYS A 55 14.49 -3.59 -7.75
C LYS A 55 14.38 -4.37 -6.43
N THR A 56 14.29 -3.68 -5.29
CA THR A 56 14.31 -4.32 -3.97
C THR A 56 12.93 -4.31 -3.34
N VAL A 57 12.52 -5.44 -2.79
CA VAL A 57 11.35 -5.54 -1.91
C VAL A 57 11.79 -5.33 -0.46
N GLU A 58 11.00 -4.63 0.32
CA GLU A 58 11.17 -4.43 1.76
C GLU A 58 9.87 -4.79 2.47
N THR A 59 9.97 -5.38 3.65
CA THR A 59 8.86 -5.41 4.62
C THR A 59 9.09 -4.33 5.67
N CYS A 60 8.17 -3.38 5.75
CA CYS A 60 8.14 -2.33 6.76
C CYS A 60 7.06 -2.65 7.78
N LEU A 61 7.43 -2.78 9.05
CA LEU A 61 6.51 -2.88 10.17
C LEU A 61 6.32 -1.48 10.75
N ALA A 62 5.09 -0.99 10.74
CA ALA A 62 4.73 0.30 11.31
C ALA A 62 3.49 0.18 12.19
N ARG A 63 3.28 1.13 13.09
CA ARG A 63 2.02 1.28 13.79
C ARG A 63 0.97 1.92 12.89
N THR A 64 -0.31 1.71 13.16
CA THR A 64 -1.43 2.41 12.50
C THR A 64 -1.32 3.94 12.63
N SER A 65 -0.63 4.44 13.66
CA SER A 65 -0.31 5.86 13.85
C SER A 65 0.77 6.41 12.89
N GLY A 66 1.50 5.56 12.18
CA GLY A 66 2.61 5.95 11.32
C GLY A 66 4.01 5.89 11.96
N GLU A 67 4.16 5.35 13.16
CA GLU A 67 5.48 5.08 13.73
C GLU A 67 6.11 3.84 13.08
N VAL A 68 7.29 3.96 12.45
CA VAL A 68 8.02 2.81 11.88
C VAL A 68 8.76 2.07 12.99
N VAL A 69 8.41 0.81 13.20
CA VAL A 69 9.03 -0.07 14.20
C VAL A 69 10.26 -0.78 13.62
N ARG A 70 10.16 -1.27 12.38
CA ARG A 70 11.27 -2.00 11.74
C ARG A 70 11.15 -1.98 10.22
N ARG A 71 12.29 -1.97 9.54
CA ARG A 71 12.41 -2.20 8.10
C ARG A 71 13.33 -3.38 7.85
N GLN A 72 12.98 -4.22 6.88
CA GLN A 72 13.82 -5.35 6.48
C GLN A 72 13.76 -5.54 4.98
N ALA A 73 14.91 -5.46 4.32
CA ALA A 73 15.03 -5.83 2.91
C ALA A 73 14.73 -7.31 2.73
N ARG A 74 13.98 -7.63 1.67
CA ARG A 74 13.56 -8.97 1.28
C ARG A 74 13.98 -9.23 -0.17
N PRO A 75 15.28 -9.37 -0.44
CA PRO A 75 15.79 -9.63 -1.79
C PRO A 75 15.34 -11.01 -2.32
N ASP A 76 14.87 -11.88 -1.43
CA ASP A 76 14.28 -13.18 -1.72
C ASP A 76 12.86 -13.12 -2.30
N LEU A 77 12.15 -12.00 -2.11
CA LEU A 77 10.79 -11.84 -2.64
C LEU A 77 10.82 -11.33 -4.08
N PRO A 78 9.94 -11.85 -4.96
CA PRO A 78 9.83 -11.35 -6.31
C PRO A 78 9.35 -9.89 -6.32
N ALA A 79 9.82 -9.13 -7.31
CA ALA A 79 9.25 -7.81 -7.58
C ALA A 79 7.76 -7.95 -7.90
N ALA A 80 6.98 -6.92 -7.58
CA ALA A 80 5.55 -6.94 -7.87
C ALA A 80 5.28 -7.05 -9.38
N GLU A 81 4.27 -7.84 -9.72
CA GLU A 81 3.78 -7.98 -11.09
C GLU A 81 3.22 -6.65 -11.59
N ALA A 82 3.37 -6.37 -12.90
CA ALA A 82 2.95 -5.09 -13.49
C ALA A 82 1.45 -4.77 -13.34
N MET A 83 0.62 -5.78 -13.08
CA MET A 83 -0.83 -5.63 -12.88
C MET A 83 -1.27 -5.70 -11.42
N ALA A 84 -0.35 -5.88 -10.46
CA ALA A 84 -0.69 -5.96 -9.05
C ALA A 84 -1.12 -4.57 -8.53
N PRO A 85 -2.14 -4.49 -7.64
CA PRO A 85 -2.49 -3.23 -6.98
C PRO A 85 -1.29 -2.61 -6.26
N ALA A 86 -1.04 -1.33 -6.50
CA ALA A 86 0.07 -0.59 -5.92
C ALA A 86 -0.37 0.79 -5.43
N PHE A 87 0.16 1.21 -4.29
CA PHE A 87 -0.06 2.55 -3.73
C PHE A 87 1.22 3.38 -3.84
N PHE A 88 1.09 4.56 -4.45
CA PHE A 88 2.17 5.53 -4.66
C PHE A 88 1.89 6.81 -3.86
N LEU A 89 2.94 7.50 -3.40
CA LEU A 89 2.82 8.86 -2.88
C LEU A 89 3.00 9.84 -4.04
N ASP A 90 1.91 10.18 -4.75
CA ASP A 90 2.01 11.25 -5.74
C ASP A 90 1.91 12.63 -5.07
N ARG A 91 2.90 13.47 -5.38
CA ARG A 91 3.13 14.75 -4.69
C ARG A 91 2.19 15.79 -5.27
N ARG A 92 0.95 15.88 -4.77
CA ARG A 92 0.25 17.18 -4.65
C ARG A 92 -0.98 17.22 -3.74
N CYS A 93 -1.70 16.13 -3.52
CA CYS A 93 -2.65 16.00 -2.42
C CYS A 93 -2.65 14.53 -2.01
N VAL A 94 -2.02 14.23 -0.88
CA VAL A 94 -1.77 12.86 -0.40
C VAL A 94 -3.05 12.07 -0.07
N ASP A 95 -4.22 12.70 -0.24
CA ASP A 95 -5.56 12.17 -0.01
C ASP A 95 -6.48 12.26 -1.25
N ALA A 96 -5.93 12.57 -2.44
CA ALA A 96 -6.73 12.63 -3.65
C ALA A 96 -7.15 11.22 -4.11
N ARG A 97 -8.45 10.94 -4.14
CA ARG A 97 -9.03 9.71 -4.67
C ARG A 97 -9.58 9.92 -6.07
N ARG A 98 -9.18 9.05 -7.00
CA ARG A 98 -9.79 8.96 -8.33
C ARG A 98 -11.21 8.38 -8.20
N VAL A 99 -12.17 8.98 -8.90
CA VAL A 99 -13.57 8.52 -8.96
C VAL A 99 -13.83 7.96 -10.34
N ASP A 100 -14.13 6.66 -10.39
CA ASP A 100 -14.51 5.96 -11.61
C ASP A 100 -16.05 5.78 -11.68
N GLY A 101 -16.59 5.89 -12.88
CA GLY A 101 -18.00 5.68 -13.21
C GLY A 101 -18.23 4.37 -13.95
N PRO A 102 -19.50 4.05 -14.28
CA PRO A 102 -19.84 2.82 -15.00
C PRO A 102 -19.07 2.70 -16.32
N GLY A 103 -18.57 1.50 -16.61
CA GLY A 103 -17.79 1.23 -17.82
C GLY A 103 -16.34 1.73 -17.79
N GLY A 104 -15.79 2.02 -16.60
CA GLY A 104 -14.40 2.45 -16.44
C GLY A 104 -14.12 3.90 -16.85
N ARG A 105 -15.17 4.70 -17.05
CA ARG A 105 -15.05 6.13 -17.34
C ARG A 105 -14.56 6.87 -16.10
N VAL A 106 -13.49 7.64 -16.21
CA VAL A 106 -13.03 8.52 -15.13
C VAL A 106 -14.02 9.69 -15.00
N LEU A 107 -14.62 9.86 -13.82
CA LEU A 107 -15.55 10.95 -13.51
C LEU A 107 -14.87 12.16 -12.90
N GLY A 108 -13.72 11.98 -12.23
CA GLY A 108 -12.95 13.06 -11.64
C GLY A 108 -12.08 12.61 -10.48
N TRP A 109 -11.64 13.55 -9.66
CA TRP A 109 -10.80 13.33 -8.47
C TRP A 109 -11.42 14.05 -7.27
N LEU A 110 -11.45 13.39 -6.11
CA LEU A 110 -11.86 13.97 -4.82
C LEU A 110 -10.64 14.20 -3.95
N ALA A 111 -10.42 15.42 -3.47
CA ALA A 111 -9.39 15.75 -2.49
C ALA A 111 -10.00 16.39 -1.25
N TYR A 112 -9.32 16.28 -0.10
CA TYR A 112 -9.71 16.96 1.14
C TYR A 112 -9.63 18.49 0.94
N PRO A 113 -10.63 19.29 1.39
CA PRO A 113 -10.64 20.73 1.17
C PRO A 113 -9.50 21.43 1.93
N GLY A 114 -8.78 22.34 1.27
CA GLY A 114 -7.55 22.98 1.77
C GLY A 114 -6.29 22.55 1.02
N CYS A 115 -6.41 21.55 0.16
CA CYS A 115 -6.04 21.73 -1.23
C CYS A 115 -7.09 22.65 -1.92
#